data_AF-A0A183FQI0-F1
#
_entry.id   AF-A0A183FQI0-F1
#
_cell.length_a   1.000
_cell.length_b   1.000
_cell.length_c   1.000
_cell.angle_alpha   90.00
_cell.angle_beta   90.00
_cell.angle_gamma   90.00
#
_symmetry.space_group_name_H-M   'P 1'
#
loop_
_entity.id
_entity.type
_entity.pdbx_description
1 polymer ?
#
loop_
_entity_poly.entity_id
_entity_poly.type
_entity_poly.pdbx_seq_one_letter_code
_entity_poly.pdbx_strand_id
1 'polypeptide(L)'
;MISFWVFGMCNNFAYSVMLGAAQDILKRSSESTLSGSNSTDHCDKEITFRDCAPASVGVVLLCNIVPCLVVKLLCPFFMHHIPYAVRHFIICVSQTASLLVTAYAESVPQALIGVLLASFSCGFGETTYLGLASHYSK
;
A
#
# COMPACT_ATOMS: atom_id res chain seq x y z
N MET A 1 -13.85 -19.36 -12.49
CA MET A 1 -12.39 -19.30 -12.75
C MET A 1 -11.94 -17.92 -13.26
N ILE A 2 -12.63 -17.30 -14.23
CA ILE A 2 -12.31 -15.93 -14.69
C ILE A 2 -12.33 -14.90 -13.54
N SER A 3 -13.34 -14.95 -12.67
CA SER A 3 -13.46 -14.05 -11.52
C SER A 3 -12.26 -14.15 -10.57
N PHE A 4 -11.85 -15.36 -10.23
CA PHE A 4 -10.68 -15.61 -9.38
C PHE A 4 -9.40 -14.98 -9.96
N TRP A 5 -9.20 -15.13 -11.27
CA TRP A 5 -8.04 -14.56 -11.98
C TRP A 5 -8.08 -13.03 -12.00
N VAL A 6 -9.19 -12.45 -12.44
CA VAL A 6 -9.33 -10.98 -12.52
C VAL A 6 -9.18 -10.37 -11.13
N PHE A 7 -9.80 -10.94 -10.10
CA PHE A 7 -9.75 -10.36 -8.77
C PHE A 7 -8.42 -10.59 -8.04
N GLY A 8 -7.75 -11.73 -8.27
CA GLY A 8 -6.38 -11.96 -7.81
C GLY A 8 -5.38 -11.00 -8.46
N MET A 9 -5.52 -10.80 -9.78
CA MET A 9 -4.69 -9.84 -10.52
C MET A 9 -4.95 -8.40 -10.10
N CYS A 10 -6.20 -7.97 -9.93
CA CYS A 10 -6.51 -6.60 -9.51
C CYS A 10 -5.90 -6.25 -8.15
N ASN A 11 -5.94 -7.18 -7.17
CA ASN A 11 -5.40 -6.94 -5.84
C ASN A 11 -3.87 -6.82 -5.87
N ASN A 12 -3.18 -7.71 -6.61
CA ASN A 12 -1.73 -7.71 -6.72
C ASN A 12 -1.19 -6.57 -7.61
N PHE A 13 -1.92 -6.23 -8.68
CA PHE A 13 -1.59 -5.13 -9.57
C PHE A 13 -1.76 -3.77 -8.88
N ALA A 14 -2.90 -3.53 -8.22
CA ALA A 14 -3.14 -2.28 -7.48
C ALA A 14 -2.07 -2.06 -6.40
N TYR A 15 -1.66 -3.12 -5.72
CA TYR A 15 -0.57 -3.11 -4.77
C TYR A 15 0.77 -2.70 -5.39
N SER A 16 1.13 -3.30 -6.52
CA SER A 16 2.38 -3.00 -7.22
C SER A 16 2.42 -1.56 -7.74
N VAL A 17 1.29 -1.05 -8.22
CA VAL A 17 1.14 0.36 -8.62
C VAL A 17 1.33 1.30 -7.43
N MET A 18 0.71 0.99 -6.28
CA MET A 18 0.86 1.79 -5.06
C MET A 18 2.31 1.80 -4.56
N LEU A 19 3.00 0.65 -4.57
CA LEU A 19 4.40 0.57 -4.16
C LEU A 19 5.32 1.37 -5.11
N GLY A 20 5.04 1.32 -6.41
CA GLY A 20 5.73 2.15 -7.40
C GLY A 20 5.49 3.65 -7.19
N ALA A 21 4.26 4.03 -6.84
CA ALA A 21 3.88 5.41 -6.53
C ALA A 21 4.45 5.92 -5.19
N ALA A 22 4.86 5.03 -4.29
CA ALA A 22 5.42 5.44 -3.01
C ALA A 22 6.71 6.25 -3.13
N GLN A 23 7.51 5.99 -4.17
CA GLN A 23 8.72 6.79 -4.44
C GLN A 23 8.37 8.25 -4.80
N ASP A 24 7.26 8.45 -5.50
CA ASP A 24 6.77 9.79 -5.87
C ASP A 24 6.28 10.58 -4.64
N ILE A 25 5.56 9.91 -3.74
CA ILE A 25 5.12 10.47 -2.45
C ILE A 25 6.33 10.94 -1.62
N LEU A 26 7.40 10.14 -1.58
CA LEU A 26 8.63 10.48 -0.87
C LEU A 26 9.40 11.64 -1.53
N LYS A 27 9.40 11.72 -2.87
CA LYS A 27 10.05 12.81 -3.61
C LYS A 27 9.36 14.15 -3.36
N ARG A 28 8.02 14.19 -3.37
CA ARG A 28 7.23 15.40 -3.09
C ARG A 28 7.47 15.95 -1.68
N SER A 29 7.68 15.08 -0.69
CA SER A 29 8.10 15.47 0.67
C SER A 29 9.45 16.18 0.71
N SER A 30 10.41 15.73 -0.10
CA SER A 30 11.75 16.33 -0.16
C SER A 30 11.70 17.74 -0.77
N GLU A 31 10.86 17.96 -1.79
CA GLU A 31 10.67 19.29 -2.40
C GLU A 31 9.95 20.27 -1.47
N SER A 32 9.01 19.78 -0.65
CA SER A 32 8.18 20.63 0.23
C SER A 32 8.96 21.30 1.36
N THR A 33 10.12 20.75 1.75
CA THR A 33 10.97 21.32 2.81
C THR A 33 11.93 22.40 2.27
N LEU A 34 12.09 22.51 0.94
CA LEU A 34 13.02 23.44 0.27
C LEU A 34 12.39 24.75 -0.22
N SER A 35 11.14 25.04 0.13
CA SER A 35 10.51 26.35 -0.15
C SER A 35 10.94 27.40 0.89
N GLY A 36 12.19 27.82 0.79
CA GLY A 36 12.78 28.83 1.67
C GLY A 36 13.99 29.57 1.10
N SER A 37 14.28 29.49 -0.21
CA SER A 37 15.30 30.35 -0.81
C SER A 37 14.94 30.73 -2.25
N ASN A 38 14.55 31.99 -2.44
CA ASN A 38 14.61 32.67 -3.73
C ASN A 38 16.08 32.74 -4.15
N SER A 39 16.57 31.86 -5.02
CA SER A 39 17.87 32.05 -5.65
C SER A 39 17.96 31.33 -7.00
N THR A 40 18.41 32.13 -7.97
CA THR A 40 18.73 31.86 -9.36
C THR A 40 19.51 30.57 -9.60
N ASP A 41 19.19 29.88 -10.70
CA ASP A 41 19.91 28.76 -11.33
C ASP A 41 21.44 28.81 -11.12
N HIS A 42 21.93 28.15 -10.07
CA HIS A 42 23.34 27.81 -9.94
C HIS A 42 23.45 26.34 -9.56
N CYS A 43 24.05 25.56 -10.45
CA CYS A 43 24.25 24.13 -10.24
C CYS A 43 25.42 23.96 -9.25
N ASP A 44 25.10 23.76 -7.97
CA ASP A 44 26.11 23.49 -6.93
C ASP A 44 26.79 22.14 -7.21
N LYS A 45 28.11 22.19 -7.42
CA LYS A 45 28.92 21.03 -7.80
C LYS A 45 29.20 20.08 -6.62
N GLU A 46 28.74 20.41 -5.42
CA GLU A 46 29.00 19.62 -4.22
C GLU A 46 27.77 19.56 -3.30
N ILE A 47 27.14 18.39 -3.23
CA ILE A 47 25.99 18.13 -2.37
C ILE A 47 26.50 17.92 -0.94
N THR A 48 26.62 19.00 -0.18
CA THR A 48 27.15 19.02 1.20
C THR A 48 26.14 18.55 2.24
N PHE A 49 24.84 18.58 1.93
CA PHE A 49 23.79 18.12 2.83
C PHE A 49 22.67 17.43 2.05
N ARG A 50 22.33 16.20 2.43
CA ARG A 50 21.10 15.53 2.01
C ARG A 50 20.08 15.75 3.12
N ASP A 51 19.07 16.59 2.87
CA ASP A 51 17.86 16.57 3.67
C ASP A 51 17.17 15.23 3.44
N CYS A 52 17.46 14.28 4.33
CA CYS A 52 16.77 13.01 4.40
C CYS A 52 15.31 13.32 4.75
N ALA A 53 14.39 13.06 3.81
CA ALA A 53 12.98 13.02 4.12
C ALA A 53 12.77 12.16 5.39
N PRO A 54 11.96 12.61 6.37
CA PRO A 54 11.77 11.90 7.63
C PRO A 54 11.19 10.49 7.43
N ALA A 55 10.60 10.22 6.25
CA ALA A 55 10.20 8.89 5.81
C ALA A 55 11.22 8.33 4.80
N SER A 56 11.93 7.26 5.18
CA SER A 56 12.77 6.50 4.26
C SER A 56 11.94 5.49 3.46
N VAL A 57 12.39 5.10 2.27
CA VAL A 57 11.82 3.99 1.47
C VAL A 57 11.64 2.72 2.33
N GLY A 58 12.54 2.51 3.29
CA GLY A 58 12.45 1.41 4.26
C GLY A 58 11.21 1.47 5.16
N VAL A 59 10.78 2.67 5.57
CA VAL A 59 9.57 2.85 6.41
C VAL A 59 8.32 2.46 5.62
N VAL A 60 8.24 2.84 4.35
CA VAL A 60 7.13 2.44 3.46
C VAL A 60 7.09 0.91 3.31
N LEU A 61 8.25 0.27 3.10
CA LEU A 61 8.36 -1.19 3.00
C LEU A 61 7.95 -1.91 4.29
N LEU A 62 8.32 -1.38 5.45
CA LEU A 62 7.91 -1.93 6.75
C LEU A 62 6.42 -1.75 7.00
N CYS A 63 5.89 -0.55 6.75
CA CYS A 63 4.45 -0.27 6.81
C CYS A 63 3.65 -1.19 5.87
N ASN A 64 4.28 -1.71 4.84
CA ASN A 64 3.63 -2.63 3.92
C ASN A 64 3.67 -4.09 4.42
N ILE A 65 4.83 -4.58 4.86
CA ILE A 65 5.00 -5.99 5.27
C ILE A 65 4.35 -6.31 6.62
N VAL A 66 4.44 -5.40 7.59
CA VAL A 66 3.92 -5.63 8.95
C VAL A 66 2.40 -5.89 8.99
N PRO A 67 1.52 -5.04 8.42
CA PRO A 67 0.08 -5.31 8.44
C PRO A 67 -0.29 -6.56 7.65
N CYS A 68 0.42 -6.87 6.56
CA CYS A 68 0.20 -8.10 5.81
C CYS A 68 0.50 -9.35 6.67
N LEU A 69 1.58 -9.31 7.46
CA LEU A 69 1.92 -10.36 8.42
C LEU A 69 0.86 -10.51 9.50
N VAL A 70 0.38 -9.41 10.09
CA VAL A 70 -0.68 -9.43 11.10
C VAL A 70 -1.93 -10.10 10.56
N VAL A 71 -2.33 -9.77 9.33
CA VAL A 71 -3.49 -10.38 8.69
C VAL A 71 -3.31 -11.88 8.46
N LYS A 72 -2.12 -12.30 8.03
CA LYS A 72 -1.79 -13.72 7.85
C LYS A 72 -1.84 -14.49 9.17
N LEU A 73 -1.45 -13.87 10.29
CA LEU A 73 -1.61 -14.46 11.62
C LEU A 73 -3.08 -14.53 12.08
N LEU A 74 -3.93 -13.59 11.63
CA LEU A 74 -5.36 -13.59 11.92
C LEU A 74 -6.18 -14.52 11.01
N CYS A 75 -5.58 -15.04 9.93
CA CYS A 75 -6.17 -16.03 9.02
C CYS A 75 -6.90 -17.18 9.73
N PRO A 76 -6.26 -17.95 10.64
CA PRO A 76 -6.90 -19.09 11.31
C PRO A 76 -8.12 -18.69 12.14
N PHE A 77 -8.18 -17.45 12.64
CA PHE A 77 -9.28 -16.98 13.47
C PHE A 77 -10.52 -16.59 12.64
N PHE A 78 -10.32 -16.07 11.44
CA PHE A 78 -11.40 -15.55 10.59
C PHE A 78 -12.04 -16.60 9.68
N MET A 79 -11.34 -17.70 9.38
CA MET A 79 -11.77 -18.67 8.38
C MET A 79 -13.04 -19.44 8.77
N HIS A 80 -13.38 -19.50 10.06
CA HIS A 80 -14.52 -20.26 10.55
C HIS A 80 -15.85 -19.47 10.57
N HIS A 81 -15.81 -18.12 10.64
CA HIS A 81 -16.97 -17.33 11.04
C HIS A 81 -17.62 -16.46 9.95
N ILE A 82 -17.02 -16.32 8.76
CA ILE A 82 -17.48 -15.35 7.74
C ILE A 82 -17.65 -15.96 6.34
N PRO A 83 -18.80 -15.73 5.67
CA PRO A 83 -19.03 -16.16 4.30
C PRO A 83 -18.13 -15.43 3.29
N TYR A 84 -17.60 -16.17 2.31
CA TYR A 84 -16.62 -15.71 1.31
C TYR A 84 -17.02 -14.43 0.56
N ALA A 85 -18.29 -14.32 0.14
CA ALA A 85 -18.77 -13.18 -0.64
C ALA A 85 -18.70 -11.85 0.15
N VAL A 86 -19.07 -11.88 1.43
CA VAL A 86 -19.06 -10.69 2.30
C VAL A 86 -17.62 -10.27 2.59
N ARG A 87 -16.76 -11.23 2.90
CA ARG A 87 -15.34 -11.00 3.16
C ARG A 87 -14.67 -10.31 1.96
N HIS A 88 -14.97 -10.77 0.76
CA HIS A 88 -14.44 -10.23 -0.48
C HIS A 88 -14.96 -8.83 -0.80
N PHE A 89 -16.26 -8.57 -0.59
CA PHE A 89 -16.81 -7.24 -0.79
C PHE A 89 -16.14 -6.20 0.14
N ILE A 90 -15.89 -6.58 1.40
CA ILE A 90 -15.18 -5.73 2.36
C ILE A 90 -13.74 -5.44 1.89
N ILE A 91 -13.03 -6.43 1.34
CA ILE A 91 -11.67 -6.25 0.78
C ILE A 91 -11.69 -5.25 -0.38
N CYS A 92 -12.60 -5.41 -1.33
CA CYS A 92 -12.68 -4.52 -2.48
C CYS A 92 -12.99 -3.08 -2.06
N VAL A 93 -13.98 -2.87 -1.20
CA VAL A 93 -14.33 -1.53 -0.70
C VAL A 93 -13.18 -0.92 0.09
N SER A 94 -12.56 -1.69 0.97
CA SER A 94 -11.37 -1.29 1.75
C SER A 94 -10.21 -0.89 0.84
N GLN A 95 -9.95 -1.66 -0.22
CA GLN A 95 -8.87 -1.41 -1.18
C GLN A 95 -9.13 -0.16 -2.03
N THR A 96 -10.38 0.08 -2.43
CA THR A 96 -10.72 1.32 -3.15
C THR A 96 -10.62 2.53 -2.23
N ALA A 97 -11.05 2.40 -0.97
CA ALA A 97 -10.93 3.46 0.03
C ALA A 97 -9.47 3.81 0.32
N SER A 98 -8.58 2.81 0.44
CA SER A 98 -7.16 3.04 0.70
C SER A 98 -6.48 3.81 -0.44
N LEU A 99 -6.78 3.45 -1.69
CA LEU A 99 -6.29 4.16 -2.87
C LEU A 99 -6.80 5.61 -2.93
N LEU A 100 -8.08 5.84 -2.60
CA LEU A 100 -8.64 7.19 -2.51
C LEU A 100 -7.94 8.01 -1.42
N VAL A 101 -7.73 7.44 -0.23
CA VAL A 101 -7.03 8.11 0.87
C VAL A 101 -5.59 8.46 0.48
N THR A 102 -4.87 7.55 -0.17
CA THR A 102 -3.51 7.84 -0.67
C THR A 102 -3.51 8.90 -1.76
N ALA A 103 -4.50 8.91 -2.65
CA ALA A 103 -4.59 9.87 -3.75
C ALA A 103 -4.88 11.31 -3.28
N TYR A 104 -5.73 11.47 -2.25
CA TYR A 104 -6.04 12.77 -1.65
C TYR A 104 -5.06 13.18 -0.53
N ALA A 105 -4.01 12.41 -0.29
CA ALA A 105 -3.06 12.71 0.78
C ALA A 105 -2.19 13.92 0.43
N GLU A 106 -2.29 14.98 1.22
CA GLU A 106 -1.41 16.15 1.13
C GLU A 106 -0.15 15.99 1.98
N SER A 107 -0.19 15.10 2.98
CA SER A 107 0.92 14.82 3.88
C SER A 107 1.40 13.36 3.81
N VAL A 108 2.71 13.15 3.99
CA VAL A 108 3.34 11.83 4.03
C VAL A 108 2.68 10.85 5.01
N PRO A 109 2.38 11.21 6.27
CA PRO A 109 1.71 10.30 7.20
C PRO A 109 0.29 9.92 6.74
N GLN A 110 -0.45 10.82 6.12
CA GLN A 110 -1.78 10.49 5.56
C GLN A 110 -1.67 9.49 4.40
N ALA A 111 -0.67 9.67 3.52
CA ALA A 111 -0.40 8.72 2.45
C ALA A 111 -0.02 7.34 3.00
N LEU A 112 0.82 7.30 4.05
CA LEU A 112 1.23 6.07 4.74
C LEU A 112 0.05 5.33 5.39
N ILE A 113 -0.94 6.05 5.92
CA ILE A 113 -2.18 5.43 6.44
C ILE A 113 -2.95 4.71 5.33
N GLY A 114 -3.05 5.33 4.14
CA GLY A 114 -3.64 4.66 2.97
C GLY A 114 -2.85 3.42 2.56
N VAL A 115 -1.51 3.48 2.58
CA VAL A 115 -0.64 2.32 2.30
C VAL A 115 -0.84 1.20 3.33
N LEU A 116 -0.91 1.52 4.62
CA LEU A 116 -1.17 0.53 5.69
C LEU A 116 -2.50 -0.19 5.47
N LEU A 117 -3.55 0.56 5.15
CA LEU A 117 -4.89 0.03 4.91
C LEU A 117 -4.92 -0.84 3.66
N ALA A 118 -4.24 -0.43 2.59
CA ALA A 118 -4.09 -1.21 1.38
C ALA A 118 -3.36 -2.52 1.64
N SER A 119 -2.24 -2.50 2.36
CA SER A 119 -1.48 -3.71 2.69
C SER A 119 -2.25 -4.69 3.57
N PHE A 120 -3.05 -4.18 4.51
CA PHE A 120 -3.99 -5.00 5.30
C PHE A 120 -5.03 -5.68 4.39
N SER A 121 -5.67 -4.91 3.52
CA SER A 121 -6.69 -5.41 2.59
C SER A 121 -6.11 -6.44 1.61
N CYS A 122 -4.92 -6.18 1.06
CA CYS A 122 -4.22 -7.08 0.16
C CYS A 122 -3.89 -8.41 0.84
N GLY A 123 -3.31 -8.40 2.05
CA GLY A 123 -2.99 -9.61 2.80
C GLY A 123 -4.23 -10.45 3.13
N PHE A 124 -5.35 -9.78 3.40
CA PHE A 124 -6.63 -10.45 3.68
C PHE A 124 -7.22 -11.08 2.42
N GLY A 125 -7.10 -10.39 1.28
CA GLY A 125 -7.48 -10.87 -0.04
C GLY A 125 -6.68 -12.09 -0.48
N GLU A 126 -5.33 -12.03 -0.42
CA GLU A 126 -4.45 -13.17 -0.76
C GLU A 126 -4.84 -14.43 0.01
N THR A 127 -5.00 -14.29 1.32
CA THR A 127 -5.39 -15.40 2.20
C THR A 127 -6.74 -15.99 1.80
N THR A 128 -7.71 -15.14 1.45
CA THR A 128 -9.04 -15.55 1.00
C THR A 128 -8.96 -16.30 -0.33
N TYR A 129 -8.20 -15.80 -1.31
CA TYR A 129 -8.03 -16.49 -2.59
C TYR A 129 -7.30 -17.82 -2.42
N LEU A 130 -6.25 -17.88 -1.60
CA LEU A 130 -5.51 -19.11 -1.35
C LEU A 130 -6.42 -20.18 -0.72
N GLY A 131 -7.25 -19.79 0.25
CA GLY A 131 -8.26 -20.67 0.85
C GLY A 131 -9.30 -21.17 -0.16
N LEU A 132 -9.73 -20.32 -1.09
CA LEU A 132 -10.67 -20.71 -2.15
C LEU A 132 -10.02 -21.64 -3.19
N ALA A 133 -8.76 -21.39 -3.54
CA ALA A 133 -8.00 -22.22 -4.48
C ALA A 133 -7.80 -23.64 -3.95
N SER A 134 -7.60 -23.81 -2.64
CA SER A 134 -7.54 -25.12 -2.00
C SER A 134 -8.88 -25.86 -1.99
N HIS A 135 -10.01 -25.15 -2.06
CA HIS A 135 -11.35 -25.76 -2.03
C HIS A 135 -11.85 -26.17 -3.43
N TYR A 136 -11.27 -25.61 -4.49
CA TYR A 136 -11.52 -26.09 -5.86
C TYR A 136 -10.55 -27.23 -6.19
N SER A 137 -10.98 -28.46 -5.97
CA SER A 137 -10.33 -29.65 -6.55
C SER A 137 -10.41 -29.60 -8.09
N LYS A 138 -9.37 -30.16 -8.73
CA LYS A 138 -9.09 -30.21 -10.18
C LYS A 138 -10.32 -30.16 -11.10
#